data_AF-A0A7L6B9J1-F1
#
_entry.id   AF-A0A7L6B9J1-F1
#
_cell.length_a   1.000
_cell.length_b   1.000
_cell.length_c   1.000
_cell.angle_alpha   90.00
_cell.angle_beta   90.00
_cell.angle_gamma   90.00
#
_symmetry.space_group_name_H-M   'P 1'
#
loop_
_entity.id
_entity.type
_entity.pdbx_description
1 polymer ?
#
loop_
_entity_poly.entity_id
_entity_poly.type
_entity_poly.pdbx_seq_one_letter_code
_entity_poly.pdbx_strand_id
1 'polypeptide(L)'
;MNQDRLRLDLADLADEVTPVDLRDRALRTSRRLGIQRAVVTSAAALVVLAAATGTALAIRPNGQAPAPAGPSITSSPPPQVTPTPSRSVEPSRTTSKSPDSGAGQPQSALTGTRYYLEQTSTRSRIHAVRGTQDRVVHEVVHEGSRCESNTVSLSPDGKRVVWVQDSTDNNMSGVLLIATVGENGATTLAEGISCLGTRPLRWQGDDLLMVQRKNGQSVLYDAAANKQVVGDPGQETDRCWSADGAWLAAVSEGKPYVSNDGDLRQYTYTPPQQEAAKWDGWEARSVSMDGRYVAVGWIGTDPSRRDGSFAVVDTTRSKAVDLPGTGEVRSVLFSVDGTVLLRRGNGITVLDRRLTPVGTVTEPSSLRNRALLAYVP
;
A
#
# COMPACT_ATOMS: atom_id res chain seq x y z
N MET A 1 -25.53 56.19 14.00
CA MET A 1 -25.71 54.93 13.23
C MET A 1 -25.29 53.78 14.13
N ASN A 2 -26.19 52.82 14.34
CA ASN A 2 -26.41 52.13 15.61
C ASN A 2 -25.49 50.92 15.83
N GLN A 3 -24.54 51.03 16.76
CA GLN A 3 -23.82 49.87 17.32
C GLN A 3 -24.77 48.93 18.08
N ASP A 4 -25.86 49.44 18.64
CA ASP A 4 -26.83 48.64 19.39
C ASP A 4 -27.64 47.70 18.50
N ARG A 5 -27.89 48.05 17.23
CA ARG A 5 -28.55 47.14 16.27
C ARG A 5 -27.67 45.96 15.92
N LEU A 6 -26.38 46.22 15.68
CA LEU A 6 -25.42 45.17 15.34
C LEU A 6 -25.21 44.19 16.51
N ARG A 7 -25.38 44.68 17.75
CA ARG A 7 -25.27 43.87 18.96
C ARG A 7 -26.51 43.00 19.20
N LEU A 8 -27.69 43.49 18.84
CA LEU A 8 -28.94 42.72 18.90
C LEU A 8 -29.01 41.68 17.78
N ASP A 9 -28.64 42.05 16.56
CA ASP A 9 -28.65 41.12 15.41
C ASP A 9 -27.63 39.96 15.60
N LEU A 10 -26.50 40.21 16.27
CA LEU A 10 -25.54 39.16 16.63
C LEU A 10 -26.00 38.27 17.79
N ALA A 11 -26.85 38.79 18.69
CA ALA A 11 -27.43 37.98 19.76
C ALA A 11 -28.53 37.05 19.22
N ASP A 12 -29.37 37.55 18.30
CA ASP A 12 -30.37 36.74 17.60
C ASP A 12 -29.71 35.63 16.75
N LEU A 13 -28.60 35.94 16.06
CA LEU A 13 -27.84 34.93 15.30
C LEU A 13 -27.20 33.87 16.20
N ALA A 14 -26.91 34.19 17.47
CA ALA A 14 -26.35 33.24 18.42
C ALA A 14 -27.42 32.32 19.02
N ASP A 15 -28.66 32.77 19.11
CA ASP A 15 -29.80 31.95 19.57
C ASP A 15 -30.37 31.07 18.44
N GLU A 16 -30.23 31.46 17.17
CA GLU A 16 -30.68 30.67 16.02
C GLU A 16 -29.71 29.53 15.62
N VAL A 17 -28.45 29.62 16.06
CA VAL A 17 -27.48 28.53 15.89
C VAL A 17 -27.58 27.60 17.08
N THR A 18 -28.44 26.58 16.99
CA THR A 18 -28.35 25.42 17.89
C THR A 18 -26.91 24.93 17.85
N PRO A 19 -26.15 24.94 18.96
CA PRO A 19 -24.77 24.49 18.95
C PRO A 19 -24.78 23.06 18.42
N VAL A 20 -24.25 22.88 17.21
CA VAL A 20 -24.12 21.56 16.60
C VAL A 20 -23.21 20.81 17.54
N ASP A 21 -23.81 19.90 18.30
CA ASP A 21 -23.15 19.25 19.41
C ASP A 21 -22.09 18.29 18.84
N LEU A 22 -20.90 18.85 18.59
CA LEU A 22 -19.72 18.13 18.12
C LEU A 22 -19.33 17.06 19.14
N ARG A 23 -19.68 17.28 20.42
CA ARG A 23 -19.50 16.29 21.48
C ARG A 23 -20.47 15.15 21.31
N ASP A 24 -21.74 15.39 21.00
CA ASP A 24 -22.71 14.32 20.71
C ASP A 24 -22.37 13.56 19.42
N ARG A 25 -21.86 14.26 18.39
CA ARG A 25 -21.38 13.61 17.16
C ARG A 25 -20.16 12.73 17.44
N ALA A 26 -19.20 13.22 18.22
CA ALA A 26 -18.02 12.45 18.65
C ALA A 26 -18.37 11.29 19.59
N LEU A 27 -19.36 11.47 20.47
CA LEU A 27 -19.86 10.43 21.37
C LEU A 27 -20.66 9.36 20.60
N ARG A 28 -21.37 9.70 19.52
CA ARG A 28 -22.00 8.71 18.62
C ARG A 28 -20.99 7.90 17.84
N THR A 29 -19.95 8.52 17.27
CA THR A 29 -18.88 7.76 16.60
C THR A 29 -18.10 6.90 17.58
N SER A 30 -17.81 7.41 18.78
CA SER A 30 -17.14 6.65 19.85
C SER A 30 -18.00 5.48 20.36
N ARG A 31 -19.29 5.68 20.63
CA ARG A 31 -20.21 4.59 21.04
C ARG A 31 -20.37 3.54 19.96
N ARG A 32 -20.36 3.90 18.67
CA ARG A 32 -20.45 2.92 17.57
C ARG A 32 -19.23 2.01 17.52
N LEU A 33 -18.02 2.57 17.71
CA LEU A 33 -16.78 1.79 17.81
C LEU A 33 -16.72 0.97 19.12
N GLY A 34 -17.24 1.50 20.22
CA GLY A 34 -17.33 0.79 21.51
C GLY A 34 -18.31 -0.40 21.48
N ILE A 35 -19.48 -0.24 20.86
CA ILE A 35 -20.49 -1.31 20.73
C ILE A 35 -19.99 -2.42 19.80
N GLN A 36 -19.27 -2.09 18.72
CA GLN A 36 -18.62 -3.09 17.86
C GLN A 36 -17.59 -3.94 18.64
N ARG A 37 -16.89 -3.35 19.62
CA ARG A 37 -15.97 -4.11 20.50
C ARG A 37 -16.67 -4.95 21.57
N ALA A 38 -17.85 -4.53 22.05
CA ALA A 38 -18.60 -5.24 23.09
C ALA A 38 -19.35 -6.48 22.60
N VAL A 39 -19.82 -6.49 21.34
CA VAL A 39 -20.51 -7.66 20.75
C VAL A 39 -19.54 -8.83 20.51
N VAL A 40 -18.28 -8.54 20.19
CA VAL A 40 -17.24 -9.57 19.93
C VAL A 40 -16.80 -10.30 21.21
N THR A 41 -16.83 -9.64 22.36
CA THR A 41 -16.42 -10.25 23.64
C THR A 41 -17.46 -11.22 24.21
N SER A 42 -18.72 -11.14 23.77
CA SER A 42 -19.80 -12.01 24.29
C SER A 42 -19.91 -13.35 23.55
N ALA A 43 -19.45 -13.44 22.30
CA ALA A 43 -19.49 -14.68 21.52
C ALA A 43 -18.40 -15.70 21.92
N ALA A 44 -17.25 -15.22 22.39
CA ALA A 44 -16.15 -16.09 22.81
C ALA A 44 -16.45 -16.90 24.08
N ALA A 45 -17.30 -16.39 24.98
CA ALA A 45 -17.65 -17.06 26.24
C ALA A 45 -18.58 -18.27 26.05
N LEU A 46 -19.41 -18.29 24.99
CA LEU A 46 -20.36 -19.39 24.74
C LEU A 46 -19.73 -20.59 24.01
N VAL A 47 -18.65 -20.40 23.25
CA VAL A 47 -17.99 -21.50 22.53
C VAL A 47 -17.11 -22.34 23.44
N VAL A 48 -16.56 -21.77 24.53
CA VAL A 48 -15.72 -22.52 25.49
C VAL A 48 -16.56 -23.46 26.38
N LEU A 49 -17.88 -23.23 26.52
CA LEU A 49 -18.77 -24.11 27.30
C LEU A 49 -19.30 -25.32 26.52
N ALA A 50 -19.20 -25.34 25.18
CA ALA A 50 -19.68 -26.46 24.37
C ALA A 50 -18.63 -27.57 24.12
N ALA A 51 -17.34 -27.29 24.35
CA ALA A 51 -16.26 -28.26 24.08
C ALA A 51 -15.97 -29.25 25.24
N ALA A 52 -16.71 -29.17 26.36
CA ALA A 52 -16.41 -29.94 27.58
C ALA A 52 -17.21 -31.25 27.74
N THR A 53 -18.07 -31.65 26.79
CA THR A 53 -18.85 -32.89 26.90
C THR A 53 -18.68 -33.78 25.67
N GLY A 54 -17.72 -34.71 25.74
CA GLY A 54 -17.55 -35.71 24.69
C GLY A 54 -16.29 -36.56 24.79
N THR A 55 -16.06 -37.25 25.90
CA THR A 55 -15.14 -38.39 25.94
C THR A 55 -15.92 -39.68 26.13
N ALA A 56 -15.78 -40.64 25.21
CA ALA A 56 -15.93 -42.07 25.51
C ALA A 56 -15.30 -42.96 24.41
N LEU A 57 -14.17 -43.56 24.78
CA LEU A 57 -13.77 -44.96 24.55
C LEU A 57 -13.48 -45.46 23.11
N ALA A 58 -12.20 -45.81 22.87
CA ALA A 58 -11.81 -47.21 22.65
C ALA A 58 -10.30 -47.41 22.88
N ILE A 59 -9.97 -48.12 23.96
CA ILE A 59 -8.65 -48.69 24.28
C ILE A 59 -8.66 -50.14 23.76
N ARG A 60 -7.58 -50.62 23.12
CA ARG A 60 -6.83 -51.84 23.52
C ARG A 60 -5.70 -52.25 22.52
N PRO A 61 -4.71 -53.05 22.98
CA PRO A 61 -3.28 -52.89 22.65
C PRO A 61 -2.63 -54.17 22.07
N ASN A 62 -1.29 -54.11 21.90
CA ASN A 62 -0.26 -55.17 21.77
C ASN A 62 0.59 -54.95 20.50
N GLY A 63 1.91 -54.99 20.50
CA GLY A 63 2.89 -55.31 21.55
C GLY A 63 4.32 -55.24 20.99
N GLN A 64 5.30 -55.40 21.89
CA GLN A 64 6.73 -55.68 21.67
C GLN A 64 7.68 -54.55 21.24
N ALA A 65 8.38 -54.01 22.24
CA ALA A 65 9.82 -53.74 22.20
C ALA A 65 10.54 -54.93 22.89
N PRO A 66 11.82 -55.26 22.60
CA PRO A 66 12.96 -54.39 23.01
C PRO A 66 14.22 -54.36 22.09
N ALA A 67 14.84 -53.17 22.01
CA ALA A 67 16.28 -52.78 22.13
C ALA A 67 17.46 -53.63 21.53
N PRO A 68 18.74 -53.19 21.63
CA PRO A 68 19.41 -52.07 20.93
C PRO A 68 20.75 -52.50 20.26
N ALA A 69 21.30 -51.72 19.32
CA ALA A 69 22.76 -51.72 19.01
C ALA A 69 23.19 -50.52 18.14
N GLY A 70 24.24 -49.80 18.57
CA GLY A 70 25.05 -48.92 17.71
C GLY A 70 25.94 -49.71 16.74
N PRO A 71 26.84 -49.09 15.94
CA PRO A 71 27.86 -48.17 16.45
C PRO A 71 28.15 -46.92 15.59
N SER A 72 29.01 -46.08 16.19
CA SER A 72 29.69 -44.88 15.69
C SER A 72 30.37 -45.02 14.34
N ILE A 73 30.42 -43.91 13.58
CA ILE A 73 31.48 -43.67 12.59
C ILE A 73 32.06 -42.27 12.84
N THR A 74 33.36 -42.26 13.15
CA THR A 74 34.23 -41.09 13.22
C THR A 74 35.30 -41.30 12.14
N SER A 75 35.50 -40.31 11.25
CA SER A 75 36.75 -40.10 10.49
C SER A 75 36.64 -38.76 9.75
N SER A 76 37.25 -37.67 10.24
CA SER A 76 38.63 -37.19 10.05
C SER A 76 38.87 -36.43 8.71
N PRO A 77 39.32 -35.15 8.74
CA PRO A 77 39.82 -34.36 7.59
C PRO A 77 41.37 -34.50 7.47
N PRO A 78 42.17 -33.75 6.67
CA PRO A 78 42.04 -32.89 5.46
C PRO A 78 43.02 -33.38 4.32
N PRO A 79 43.53 -32.60 3.32
CA PRO A 79 44.45 -31.48 3.54
C PRO A 79 44.29 -30.23 2.64
N GLN A 80 44.83 -29.16 3.22
CA GLN A 80 45.15 -27.83 2.75
C GLN A 80 46.23 -27.84 1.65
N VAL A 81 46.06 -27.02 0.60
CA VAL A 81 47.12 -26.70 -0.37
C VAL A 81 47.19 -25.18 -0.58
N THR A 82 48.26 -24.57 -0.08
CA THR A 82 48.83 -23.26 -0.47
C THR A 82 50.27 -23.29 0.04
N PRO A 83 51.29 -23.13 -0.83
CA PRO A 83 51.87 -21.79 -1.13
C PRO A 83 52.42 -21.74 -2.60
N THR A 84 53.03 -20.71 -3.21
CA THR A 84 53.82 -19.51 -2.84
C THR A 84 53.94 -18.65 -4.15
N PRO A 85 54.66 -17.49 -4.24
CA PRO A 85 54.23 -16.33 -5.02
C PRO A 85 55.20 -15.94 -6.18
N SER A 86 54.89 -14.80 -6.78
CA SER A 86 55.84 -13.82 -7.34
C SER A 86 56.34 -14.01 -8.77
N ARG A 87 55.89 -13.12 -9.66
CA ARG A 87 56.81 -12.42 -10.57
C ARG A 87 56.30 -11.02 -10.93
N SER A 88 57.10 -10.06 -10.50
CA SER A 88 57.15 -8.67 -10.95
C SER A 88 57.69 -8.61 -12.38
N VAL A 89 56.99 -7.92 -13.29
CA VAL A 89 57.57 -7.21 -14.43
C VAL A 89 56.70 -5.99 -14.76
N GLU A 90 57.27 -4.82 -14.58
CA GLU A 90 56.96 -3.52 -15.20
C GLU A 90 58.36 -2.95 -15.61
N PRO A 91 58.59 -2.05 -16.60
CA PRO A 91 57.70 -1.05 -17.20
C PRO A 91 57.71 -0.87 -18.73
N SER A 92 56.74 -0.06 -19.15
CA SER A 92 56.74 0.87 -20.30
C SER A 92 55.95 0.44 -21.53
N ARG A 93 54.79 1.11 -21.76
CA ARG A 93 54.69 2.21 -22.73
C ARG A 93 53.30 2.85 -22.72
N THR A 94 53.35 4.17 -22.64
CA THR A 94 52.31 5.16 -22.89
C THR A 94 51.53 4.91 -24.18
N THR A 95 50.21 4.81 -24.06
CA THR A 95 49.29 5.41 -25.03
C THR A 95 48.21 6.16 -24.27
N SER A 96 48.37 7.48 -24.23
CA SER A 96 47.35 8.42 -23.79
C SER A 96 46.22 8.37 -24.81
N LYS A 97 45.16 7.61 -24.52
CA LYS A 97 43.84 7.82 -25.11
C LYS A 97 43.05 8.60 -24.09
N SER A 98 42.78 9.87 -24.40
CA SER A 98 41.78 10.68 -23.72
C SER A 98 40.53 9.83 -23.48
N PRO A 99 39.96 9.80 -22.27
CA PRO A 99 38.58 9.38 -22.15
C PRO A 99 37.78 10.44 -22.90
N ASP A 100 37.26 10.05 -24.06
CA ASP A 100 36.22 10.79 -24.74
C ASP A 100 35.12 10.99 -23.71
N SER A 101 35.00 12.22 -23.24
CA SER A 101 33.84 12.76 -22.55
C SER A 101 32.71 12.85 -23.56
N GLY A 102 32.30 11.69 -24.09
CA GLY A 102 30.98 11.50 -24.62
C GLY A 102 30.06 11.55 -23.42
N ALA A 103 29.48 12.72 -23.17
CA ALA A 103 28.27 12.86 -22.39
C ALA A 103 27.17 12.04 -23.09
N GLY A 104 27.22 10.71 -22.91
CA GLY A 104 26.08 9.85 -23.16
C GLY A 104 24.98 10.42 -22.30
N GLN A 105 23.95 10.97 -22.94
CA GLN A 105 22.70 11.29 -22.25
C GLN A 105 22.39 10.09 -21.35
N PRO A 106 22.11 10.29 -20.05
CA PRO A 106 21.78 9.18 -19.18
C PRO A 106 20.61 8.45 -19.82
N GLN A 107 20.89 7.26 -20.38
CA GLN A 107 19.84 6.37 -20.86
C GLN A 107 18.90 6.19 -19.67
N SER A 108 17.61 6.48 -19.90
CA SER A 108 16.58 6.39 -18.87
C SER A 108 16.73 5.04 -18.18
N ALA A 109 17.09 5.03 -16.89
CA ALA A 109 17.25 3.82 -16.10
C ALA A 109 15.95 3.00 -16.01
N LEU A 110 14.82 3.56 -16.47
CA LEU A 110 13.54 2.90 -16.63
C LEU A 110 13.19 2.79 -18.12
N THR A 111 12.92 1.57 -18.59
CA THR A 111 12.38 1.26 -19.92
C THR A 111 10.85 1.30 -19.96
N GLY A 112 10.23 1.13 -18.79
CA GLY A 112 8.79 0.99 -18.65
C GLY A 112 7.99 2.30 -18.64
N THR A 113 6.70 2.15 -18.40
CA THR A 113 5.73 3.25 -18.26
C THR A 113 5.45 3.50 -16.78
N ARG A 114 5.60 4.75 -16.35
CA ARG A 114 5.18 5.21 -15.02
C ARG A 114 3.82 5.85 -15.11
N TYR A 115 2.94 5.56 -14.16
CA TYR A 115 1.60 6.13 -14.13
C TYR A 115 1.43 7.07 -12.95
N TYR A 116 0.95 8.29 -13.22
CA TYR A 116 0.74 9.31 -12.20
C TYR A 116 -0.70 9.77 -12.12
N LEU A 117 -1.18 10.03 -10.91
CA LEU A 117 -2.46 10.66 -10.65
C LEU A 117 -2.28 12.17 -10.42
N GLU A 118 -2.86 12.97 -11.31
CA GLU A 118 -3.14 14.38 -11.07
C GLU A 118 -4.55 14.52 -10.52
N GLN A 119 -4.70 15.31 -9.46
CA GLN A 119 -6.01 15.61 -8.88
C GLN A 119 -6.18 17.12 -8.78
N THR A 120 -7.30 17.61 -9.30
CA THR A 120 -7.77 18.98 -9.13
C THR A 120 -9.09 18.97 -8.38
N SER A 121 -9.67 20.14 -8.15
CA SER A 121 -10.99 20.25 -7.52
C SER A 121 -12.15 19.74 -8.37
N THR A 122 -11.94 19.45 -9.67
CA THR A 122 -13.00 19.02 -10.59
C THR A 122 -12.63 17.83 -11.47
N ARG A 123 -11.36 17.39 -11.46
CA ARG A 123 -10.89 16.30 -12.31
C ARG A 123 -9.83 15.44 -11.62
N SER A 124 -9.79 14.17 -12.00
CA SER A 124 -8.70 13.25 -11.73
C SER A 124 -8.16 12.76 -13.07
N ARG A 125 -6.86 12.87 -13.31
CA ARG A 125 -6.22 12.46 -14.56
C ARG A 125 -5.12 11.45 -14.30
N ILE A 126 -5.11 10.39 -15.08
CA ILE A 126 -4.02 9.41 -15.08
C ILE A 126 -3.10 9.74 -16.25
N HIS A 127 -1.84 10.01 -15.91
CA HIS A 127 -0.76 10.29 -16.83
C HIS A 127 0.09 9.05 -17.02
N ALA A 128 0.31 8.62 -18.26
CA ALA A 128 1.29 7.60 -18.60
C ALA A 128 2.57 8.27 -19.11
N VAL A 129 3.69 8.00 -18.44
CA VAL A 129 4.98 8.64 -18.70
C VAL A 129 6.03 7.60 -19.08
N ARG A 130 6.50 7.66 -20.32
CA ARG A 130 7.57 6.80 -20.87
C ARG A 130 8.67 7.67 -21.46
N GLY A 131 9.89 7.55 -20.92
CA GLY A 131 10.96 8.51 -21.22
C GLY A 131 10.54 9.94 -20.89
N THR A 132 10.53 10.81 -21.89
CA THR A 132 10.10 12.22 -21.81
C THR A 132 8.66 12.45 -22.23
N GLN A 133 7.96 11.44 -22.75
CA GLN A 133 6.58 11.55 -23.20
C GLN A 133 5.64 11.46 -22.00
N ASP A 134 4.77 12.46 -21.83
CA ASP A 134 3.67 12.50 -20.86
C ASP A 134 2.35 12.60 -21.65
N ARG A 135 1.45 11.64 -21.42
CA ARG A 135 0.10 11.63 -22.00
C ARG A 135 -0.94 11.35 -20.93
N VAL A 136 -2.05 12.08 -20.98
CA VAL A 136 -3.26 11.71 -20.22
C VAL A 136 -3.88 10.49 -20.91
N VAL A 137 -4.02 9.39 -20.19
CA VAL A 137 -4.59 8.13 -20.70
C VAL A 137 -5.98 7.84 -20.13
N HIS A 138 -6.38 8.58 -19.11
CA HIS A 138 -7.73 8.53 -18.55
C HIS A 138 -8.04 9.83 -17.79
N GLU A 139 -9.27 10.31 -17.90
CA GLU A 139 -9.77 11.49 -17.17
C GLU A 139 -11.13 11.14 -16.55
N VAL A 140 -11.26 11.38 -15.25
CA VAL A 140 -12.51 11.30 -14.50
C VAL A 140 -12.89 12.72 -14.10
N VAL A 141 -14.03 13.21 -14.58
CA VAL A 141 -14.59 14.50 -14.19
C VAL A 141 -15.46 14.30 -12.95
N HIS A 142 -15.33 15.17 -11.96
CA HIS A 142 -16.17 15.17 -10.77
C HIS A 142 -16.81 16.53 -10.57
N GLU A 143 -18.15 16.57 -10.62
CA GLU A 143 -18.96 17.78 -10.50
C GLU A 143 -19.20 18.14 -9.02
N GLY A 144 -18.13 18.18 -8.23
CA GLY A 144 -18.16 18.49 -6.80
C GLY A 144 -18.44 17.28 -5.88
N SER A 145 -18.64 16.09 -6.44
CA SER A 145 -18.63 14.85 -5.66
C SER A 145 -17.19 14.50 -5.22
N ARG A 146 -17.05 14.07 -3.95
CA ARG A 146 -15.76 13.65 -3.37
C ARG A 146 -15.42 12.19 -3.68
N CYS A 147 -16.38 11.41 -4.13
CA CYS A 147 -16.22 9.96 -4.28
C CYS A 147 -15.19 9.62 -5.36
N GLU A 148 -15.27 10.28 -6.51
CA GLU A 148 -14.39 10.07 -7.64
C GLU A 148 -12.95 10.44 -7.27
N SER A 149 -12.76 11.64 -6.68
CA SER A 149 -11.42 12.10 -6.28
C SER A 149 -10.77 11.18 -5.24
N ASN A 150 -11.52 10.61 -4.30
CA ASN A 150 -10.91 9.70 -3.32
C ASN A 150 -10.62 8.29 -3.86
N THR A 151 -11.35 7.84 -4.88
CA THR A 151 -11.35 6.40 -5.25
C THR A 151 -10.60 6.05 -6.53
N VAL A 152 -10.23 7.02 -7.39
CA VAL A 152 -9.50 6.73 -8.64
C VAL A 152 -8.23 5.91 -8.35
N SER A 153 -8.18 4.70 -8.89
CA SER A 153 -7.08 3.75 -8.69
C SER A 153 -6.75 3.03 -9.99
N LEU A 154 -5.49 2.65 -10.17
CA LEU A 154 -4.97 2.01 -11.38
C LEU A 154 -4.46 0.61 -11.03
N SER A 155 -4.74 -0.39 -11.86
CA SER A 155 -4.20 -1.74 -11.71
C SER A 155 -2.66 -1.74 -11.83
N PRO A 156 -1.95 -2.65 -11.14
CA PRO A 156 -0.49 -2.73 -11.21
C PRO A 156 0.08 -2.89 -12.63
N ASP A 157 -0.58 -3.68 -13.50
CA ASP A 157 -0.25 -3.78 -14.93
C ASP A 157 -0.60 -2.56 -15.79
N GLY A 158 -1.19 -1.52 -15.20
CA GLY A 158 -1.53 -0.27 -15.88
C GLY A 158 -2.59 -0.41 -16.97
N LYS A 159 -3.39 -1.48 -16.97
CA LYS A 159 -4.44 -1.73 -17.97
C LYS A 159 -5.83 -1.25 -17.54
N ARG A 160 -6.12 -1.16 -16.24
CA ARG A 160 -7.48 -0.85 -15.75
C ARG A 160 -7.49 0.31 -14.76
N VAL A 161 -8.48 1.18 -14.91
CA VAL A 161 -8.79 2.26 -13.98
C VAL A 161 -10.12 1.96 -13.33
N VAL A 162 -10.20 2.17 -12.02
CA VAL A 162 -11.43 2.02 -11.24
C VAL A 162 -11.68 3.26 -10.42
N TRP A 163 -12.95 3.62 -10.25
CA TRP A 163 -13.39 4.71 -9.40
C TRP A 163 -14.84 4.50 -8.99
N VAL A 164 -15.28 5.19 -7.94
CA VAL A 164 -16.67 5.24 -7.52
C VAL A 164 -17.24 6.57 -7.98
N GLN A 165 -18.28 6.49 -8.81
CA GLN A 165 -19.00 7.63 -9.35
C GLN A 165 -20.40 7.73 -8.73
N ASP A 166 -20.96 8.94 -8.74
CA ASP A 166 -22.35 9.25 -8.40
C ASP A 166 -22.69 8.83 -6.99
N SER A 167 -22.60 9.78 -6.06
CA SER A 167 -22.94 9.41 -4.70
C SER A 167 -24.43 9.22 -4.50
N THR A 168 -24.76 8.03 -4.02
CA THR A 168 -26.00 7.74 -3.33
C THR A 168 -25.74 7.80 -1.83
N ASP A 169 -26.71 8.28 -1.06
CA ASP A 169 -26.62 8.38 0.41
C ASP A 169 -25.62 9.46 0.92
N ASN A 170 -25.84 10.75 0.57
CA ASN A 170 -25.09 11.91 1.11
C ASN A 170 -23.55 11.86 0.94
N ASN A 171 -23.03 11.53 -0.25
CA ASN A 171 -21.58 11.44 -0.51
C ASN A 171 -20.86 10.30 0.23
N MET A 172 -21.60 9.26 0.67
CA MET A 172 -21.04 8.13 1.41
C MET A 172 -20.77 6.89 0.56
N SER A 173 -21.57 6.64 -0.46
CA SER A 173 -21.39 5.50 -1.37
C SER A 173 -21.77 5.84 -2.80
N GLY A 174 -21.41 5.02 -3.77
CA GLY A 174 -21.76 5.21 -5.17
C GLY A 174 -21.64 3.95 -6.01
N VAL A 175 -21.54 4.14 -7.32
CA VAL A 175 -21.40 3.10 -8.33
C VAL A 175 -19.92 2.92 -8.65
N LEU A 176 -19.41 1.71 -8.44
CA LEU A 176 -18.05 1.34 -8.83
C LEU A 176 -18.00 1.09 -10.34
N LEU A 177 -17.19 1.90 -11.01
CA LEU A 177 -16.93 1.85 -12.43
C LEU A 177 -15.53 1.33 -12.70
N ILE A 178 -15.38 0.72 -13.86
CA ILE A 178 -14.10 0.25 -14.40
C ILE A 178 -13.95 0.62 -15.87
N ALA A 179 -12.76 1.05 -16.26
CA ALA A 179 -12.41 1.35 -17.64
C ALA A 179 -11.06 0.73 -18.01
N THR A 180 -10.90 0.40 -19.30
CA THR A 180 -9.60 0.08 -19.89
C THR A 180 -8.83 1.37 -20.15
N VAL A 181 -7.55 1.39 -19.78
CA VAL A 181 -6.68 2.56 -19.98
C VAL A 181 -6.53 2.87 -21.48
N GLY A 182 -6.81 4.12 -21.86
CA GLY A 182 -6.74 4.57 -23.25
C GLY A 182 -8.00 4.30 -24.09
N GLU A 183 -8.98 3.59 -23.55
CA GLU A 183 -10.28 3.40 -24.19
C GLU A 183 -11.31 4.38 -23.60
N ASN A 184 -12.33 4.69 -24.40
CA ASN A 184 -13.44 5.53 -23.96
C ASN A 184 -14.54 4.66 -23.33
N GLY A 185 -15.15 5.20 -22.27
CA GLY A 185 -16.27 4.55 -21.59
C GLY A 185 -15.84 3.76 -20.35
N ALA A 186 -16.83 3.41 -19.55
CA ALA A 186 -16.69 2.66 -18.32
C ALA A 186 -17.82 1.65 -18.21
N THR A 187 -17.55 0.53 -17.56
CA THR A 187 -18.56 -0.47 -17.23
C THR A 187 -18.85 -0.43 -15.73
N THR A 188 -20.10 -0.66 -15.35
CA THR A 188 -20.48 -0.83 -13.95
C THR A 188 -20.06 -2.20 -13.45
N LEU A 189 -19.30 -2.20 -12.34
CA LEU A 189 -18.86 -3.42 -11.65
C LEU A 189 -19.75 -3.72 -10.43
N ALA A 190 -20.15 -2.69 -9.69
CA ALA A 190 -21.01 -2.84 -8.52
C ALA A 190 -21.66 -1.52 -8.08
N GLU A 191 -22.72 -1.61 -7.30
CA GLU A 191 -23.36 -0.47 -6.63
C GLU A 191 -23.16 -0.52 -5.11
N GLY A 192 -23.44 0.60 -4.44
CA GLY A 192 -23.38 0.69 -2.98
C GLY A 192 -21.96 0.53 -2.43
N ILE A 193 -20.96 0.95 -3.22
CA ILE A 193 -19.56 0.92 -2.81
C ILE A 193 -19.25 2.20 -2.03
N SER A 194 -18.72 2.02 -0.83
CA SER A 194 -18.26 3.12 0.02
C SER A 194 -17.16 3.89 -0.70
N CYS A 195 -17.32 5.20 -0.77
CA CYS A 195 -16.29 6.14 -1.24
C CYS A 195 -15.80 7.05 -0.11
N LEU A 196 -16.14 6.72 1.14
CA LEU A 196 -15.63 7.39 2.32
C LEU A 196 -14.23 6.93 2.66
N GLY A 197 -13.48 7.86 3.25
CA GLY A 197 -12.14 7.61 3.78
C GLY A 197 -11.05 8.26 2.94
N THR A 198 -9.83 8.12 3.44
CA THR A 198 -8.62 8.74 2.89
C THR A 198 -7.83 7.79 1.99
N ARG A 199 -8.41 6.63 1.66
CA ARG A 199 -7.69 5.51 1.04
C ARG A 199 -8.16 5.29 -0.40
N PRO A 200 -7.23 5.04 -1.33
CA PRO A 200 -7.60 4.53 -2.64
C PRO A 200 -8.19 3.13 -2.54
N LEU A 201 -8.88 2.72 -3.60
CA LEU A 201 -9.27 1.32 -3.79
C LEU A 201 -8.00 0.47 -3.92
N ARG A 202 -8.02 -0.76 -3.40
CA ARG A 202 -6.81 -1.59 -3.27
C ARG A 202 -6.86 -2.76 -4.23
N TRP A 203 -5.86 -2.85 -5.09
CA TRP A 203 -5.65 -3.98 -5.97
C TRP A 203 -4.92 -5.12 -5.25
N GLN A 204 -5.33 -6.35 -5.52
CA GLN A 204 -4.61 -7.58 -5.23
C GLN A 204 -4.17 -8.16 -6.59
N GLY A 205 -2.93 -7.86 -6.99
CA GLY A 205 -2.49 -8.17 -8.35
C GLY A 205 -3.23 -7.34 -9.40
N ASP A 206 -3.33 -7.85 -10.62
CA ASP A 206 -3.84 -7.11 -11.78
C ASP A 206 -5.38 -7.15 -11.91
N ASP A 207 -6.00 -8.20 -11.40
CA ASP A 207 -7.41 -8.50 -11.68
C ASP A 207 -8.32 -8.41 -10.46
N LEU A 208 -7.80 -8.54 -9.25
CA LEU A 208 -8.64 -8.52 -8.05
C LEU A 208 -8.62 -7.13 -7.41
N LEU A 209 -9.80 -6.61 -7.12
CA LEU A 209 -10.00 -5.31 -6.49
C LEU A 209 -10.75 -5.48 -5.16
N MET A 210 -10.11 -5.07 -4.07
CA MET A 210 -10.75 -4.95 -2.77
C MET A 210 -11.48 -3.61 -2.68
N VAL A 211 -12.76 -3.68 -2.34
CA VAL A 211 -13.60 -2.51 -2.08
C VAL A 211 -14.40 -2.69 -0.79
N GLN A 212 -14.86 -1.58 -0.21
CA GLN A 212 -15.75 -1.61 0.94
C GLN A 212 -17.18 -1.28 0.49
N ARG A 213 -18.16 -2.07 0.90
CA ARG A 213 -19.59 -1.78 0.70
C ARG A 213 -20.09 -0.76 1.72
N LYS A 214 -21.22 -0.12 1.44
CA LYS A 214 -21.83 0.88 2.35
C LYS A 214 -22.19 0.34 3.74
N ASN A 215 -22.37 -0.96 3.88
CA ASN A 215 -22.56 -1.63 5.18
C ASN A 215 -21.25 -1.87 5.95
N GLY A 216 -20.10 -1.44 5.41
CA GLY A 216 -18.76 -1.61 5.98
C GLY A 216 -18.06 -2.90 5.58
N GLN A 217 -18.75 -3.83 4.89
CA GLN A 217 -18.19 -5.10 4.49
C GLN A 217 -17.16 -4.93 3.37
N SER A 218 -15.94 -5.41 3.58
CA SER A 218 -14.95 -5.57 2.51
C SER A 218 -15.34 -6.74 1.60
N VAL A 219 -15.11 -6.61 0.29
CA VAL A 219 -15.33 -7.66 -0.70
C VAL A 219 -14.27 -7.56 -1.80
N LEU A 220 -13.90 -8.71 -2.38
CA LEU A 220 -13.06 -8.79 -3.57
C LEU A 220 -13.94 -8.88 -4.83
N TYR A 221 -13.59 -8.10 -5.84
CA TYR A 221 -14.13 -8.22 -7.19
C TYR A 221 -13.04 -8.67 -8.14
N ASP A 222 -13.38 -9.62 -9.00
CA ASP A 222 -12.63 -9.91 -10.21
C ASP A 222 -13.04 -8.87 -11.26
N ALA A 223 -12.19 -7.87 -11.39
CA ALA A 223 -12.33 -6.73 -12.27
C ALA A 223 -12.24 -7.13 -13.75
N ALA A 224 -11.53 -8.23 -14.05
CA ALA A 224 -11.43 -8.78 -15.41
C ALA A 224 -12.72 -9.48 -15.83
N ALA A 225 -13.28 -10.30 -14.94
CA ALA A 225 -14.48 -11.08 -15.20
C ALA A 225 -15.79 -10.36 -14.82
N ASN A 226 -15.70 -9.11 -14.36
CA ASN A 226 -16.82 -8.28 -13.93
C ASN A 226 -17.73 -8.99 -12.90
N LYS A 227 -17.14 -9.61 -11.87
CA LYS A 227 -17.89 -10.41 -10.88
C LYS A 227 -17.31 -10.27 -9.48
N GLN A 228 -18.18 -10.37 -8.48
CA GLN A 228 -17.74 -10.52 -7.10
C GLN A 228 -17.13 -11.93 -6.90
N VAL A 229 -15.99 -12.01 -6.23
CA VAL A 229 -15.42 -13.29 -5.80
C VAL A 229 -15.93 -13.62 -4.40
N VAL A 230 -16.35 -14.87 -4.19
CA VAL A 230 -16.75 -15.36 -2.86
C VAL A 230 -15.50 -15.82 -2.12
N GLY A 231 -15.22 -15.20 -0.98
CA GLY A 231 -14.10 -15.53 -0.10
C GLY A 231 -14.04 -14.54 1.05
N ASP A 232 -13.65 -15.01 2.24
CA ASP A 232 -13.41 -14.13 3.38
C ASP A 232 -12.24 -13.20 3.03
N PRO A 233 -12.45 -11.87 2.94
CA PRO A 233 -11.35 -10.96 2.73
C PRO A 233 -10.51 -10.77 3.99
N GLY A 234 -10.93 -11.31 5.13
CA GLY A 234 -10.31 -11.20 6.45
C GLY A 234 -10.92 -10.08 7.31
N GLN A 235 -10.50 -9.97 8.57
CA GLN A 235 -10.91 -8.89 9.50
C GLN A 235 -9.81 -7.83 9.71
N GLU A 236 -8.65 -8.04 9.10
CA GLU A 236 -7.53 -7.11 9.13
C GLU A 236 -7.85 -5.78 8.43
N THR A 237 -7.20 -4.74 8.91
CA THR A 237 -7.29 -3.39 8.36
C THR A 237 -6.04 -3.06 7.57
N ASP A 238 -6.08 -1.94 6.85
CA ASP A 238 -4.89 -1.30 6.26
C ASP A 238 -4.17 -2.18 5.24
N ARG A 239 -4.95 -3.00 4.52
CA ARG A 239 -4.48 -3.94 3.51
C ARG A 239 -3.75 -3.24 2.37
N CYS A 240 -2.56 -3.76 2.04
CA CYS A 240 -1.80 -3.44 0.85
C CYS A 240 -1.20 -4.73 0.30
N TRP A 241 -1.53 -5.11 -0.93
CA TRP A 241 -0.86 -6.22 -1.58
C TRP A 241 0.41 -5.78 -2.32
N SER A 242 1.31 -6.73 -2.54
CA SER A 242 2.33 -6.62 -3.58
C SER A 242 1.68 -6.50 -4.96
N ALA A 243 2.43 -5.95 -5.91
CA ALA A 243 1.95 -5.71 -7.27
C ALA A 243 1.49 -6.98 -8.00
N ASP A 244 2.04 -8.15 -7.65
CA ASP A 244 1.63 -9.47 -8.15
C ASP A 244 0.46 -10.10 -7.35
N GLY A 245 0.04 -9.47 -6.24
CA GLY A 245 -1.02 -9.94 -5.36
C GLY A 245 -0.61 -11.05 -4.39
N ALA A 246 0.63 -11.52 -4.41
CA ALA A 246 1.08 -12.69 -3.66
C ALA A 246 1.33 -12.42 -2.17
N TRP A 247 1.73 -11.21 -1.81
CA TRP A 247 2.02 -10.81 -0.43
C TRP A 247 1.06 -9.72 0.02
N LEU A 248 0.50 -9.90 1.22
CA LEU A 248 -0.35 -8.93 1.88
C LEU A 248 0.39 -8.32 3.07
N ALA A 249 0.51 -7.00 3.12
CA ALA A 249 0.76 -6.25 4.35
C ALA A 249 -0.57 -5.75 4.91
N ALA A 250 -0.82 -6.00 6.20
CA ALA A 250 -2.05 -5.57 6.85
C ALA A 250 -1.86 -5.43 8.37
N VAL A 251 -2.90 -4.99 9.07
CA VAL A 251 -2.93 -4.83 10.53
C VAL A 251 -4.02 -5.71 11.13
N SER A 252 -3.65 -6.57 12.07
CA SER A 252 -4.59 -7.37 12.86
C SER A 252 -4.35 -7.11 14.34
N GLU A 253 -5.42 -6.81 15.09
CA GLU A 253 -5.36 -6.47 16.52
C GLU A 253 -4.35 -5.34 16.83
N GLY A 254 -4.21 -4.39 15.92
CA GLY A 254 -3.26 -3.27 16.03
C GLY A 254 -1.79 -3.64 15.77
N LYS A 255 -1.50 -4.88 15.36
CA LYS A 255 -0.15 -5.35 15.03
C LYS A 255 -0.02 -5.50 13.51
N PRO A 256 0.96 -4.83 12.88
CA PRO A 256 1.19 -4.99 11.47
C PRO A 256 1.89 -6.33 11.19
N TYR A 257 1.52 -6.94 10.07
CA TYR A 257 2.11 -8.19 9.59
C TYR A 257 2.21 -8.20 8.07
N VAL A 258 3.06 -9.09 7.56
CA VAL A 258 3.10 -9.48 6.16
C VAL A 258 2.85 -10.97 6.05
N SER A 259 2.02 -11.39 5.08
CA SER A 259 1.69 -12.79 4.85
C SER A 259 1.60 -13.15 3.38
N ASN A 260 1.82 -14.42 3.08
CA ASN A 260 1.43 -15.09 1.84
C ASN A 260 0.85 -16.48 2.17
N ASP A 261 0.60 -17.31 1.16
CA ASP A 261 0.16 -18.70 1.33
C ASP A 261 1.17 -19.52 2.16
N GLY A 262 0.96 -19.54 3.48
CA GLY A 262 1.74 -20.33 4.44
C GLY A 262 2.83 -19.60 5.21
N ASP A 263 3.14 -18.33 4.88
CA ASP A 263 4.02 -17.48 5.69
C ASP A 263 3.24 -16.33 6.34
N LEU A 264 3.54 -16.06 7.60
CA LEU A 264 3.03 -14.90 8.34
C LEU A 264 4.13 -14.36 9.25
N ARG A 265 4.45 -13.09 9.07
CA ARG A 265 5.48 -12.39 9.82
C ARG A 265 4.93 -11.10 10.40
N GLN A 266 4.79 -11.05 11.71
CA GLN A 266 4.55 -9.78 12.41
C GLN A 266 5.84 -8.94 12.39
N TYR A 267 5.68 -7.65 12.24
CA TYR A 267 6.79 -6.70 12.33
C TYR A 267 6.39 -5.49 13.16
N THR A 268 7.36 -4.66 13.53
CA THR A 268 7.10 -3.38 14.20
C THR A 268 7.69 -2.23 13.42
N TYR A 269 6.99 -1.10 13.45
CA TYR A 269 7.50 0.17 12.97
C TYR A 269 7.00 1.30 13.87
N THR A 270 7.94 2.13 14.33
CA THR A 270 7.64 3.28 15.18
C THR A 270 7.86 4.55 14.36
N PRO A 271 6.79 5.18 13.83
CA PRO A 271 6.92 6.45 13.12
C PRO A 271 7.25 7.60 14.10
N PRO A 272 7.74 8.74 13.59
CA PRO A 272 7.81 9.97 14.38
C PRO A 272 6.45 10.32 15.01
N GLN A 273 6.40 10.44 16.35
CA GLN A 273 5.15 10.54 17.11
C GLN A 273 4.28 11.76 16.73
N GLN A 274 4.91 12.92 16.49
CA GLN A 274 4.18 14.14 16.14
C GLN A 274 3.49 14.04 14.78
N GLU A 275 4.17 13.50 13.76
CA GLU A 275 3.56 13.30 12.44
C GLU A 275 2.53 12.18 12.48
N ALA A 276 2.78 11.10 13.22
CA ALA A 276 1.79 10.04 13.39
C ALA A 276 0.50 10.57 14.03
N ALA A 277 0.58 11.42 15.05
CA ALA A 277 -0.60 12.05 15.66
C ALA A 277 -1.34 12.97 14.69
N LYS A 278 -0.60 13.68 13.82
CA LYS A 278 -1.16 14.58 12.81
C LYS A 278 -1.91 13.84 11.70
N TRP A 279 -1.48 12.63 11.35
CA TRP A 279 -2.00 11.88 10.19
C TRP A 279 -2.76 10.61 10.54
N ASP A 280 -3.20 10.47 11.79
CA ASP A 280 -3.91 9.29 12.31
C ASP A 280 -3.11 7.98 12.18
N GLY A 281 -1.78 8.07 12.21
CA GLY A 281 -0.87 6.94 12.09
C GLY A 281 -0.34 6.72 10.67
N TRP A 282 0.04 5.48 10.39
CA TRP A 282 0.72 5.08 9.16
C TRP A 282 0.14 3.75 8.66
N GLU A 283 0.33 3.49 7.37
CA GLU A 283 -0.08 2.24 6.74
C GLU A 283 0.92 1.80 5.66
N ALA A 284 0.80 0.54 5.24
CA ALA A 284 1.51 0.03 4.08
C ALA A 284 1.03 0.71 2.79
N ARG A 285 1.97 1.04 1.92
CA ARG A 285 1.74 1.72 0.64
C ARG A 285 2.22 0.92 -0.57
N SER A 286 3.20 0.05 -0.36
CA SER A 286 3.70 -0.89 -1.36
C SER A 286 4.45 -2.01 -0.63
N VAL A 287 4.43 -3.22 -1.20
CA VAL A 287 5.05 -4.43 -0.62
C VAL A 287 5.96 -5.06 -1.68
N SER A 288 7.17 -5.48 -1.28
CA SER A 288 8.07 -6.22 -2.17
C SER A 288 7.51 -7.60 -2.51
N MET A 289 7.91 -8.16 -3.66
CA MET A 289 7.40 -9.46 -4.14
C MET A 289 7.82 -10.67 -3.28
N ASP A 290 8.62 -10.45 -2.24
CA ASP A 290 9.04 -11.44 -1.24
C ASP A 290 8.55 -11.10 0.18
N GLY A 291 7.70 -10.07 0.31
CA GLY A 291 7.17 -9.59 1.59
C GLY A 291 8.22 -9.07 2.58
N ARG A 292 9.49 -9.00 2.19
CA ARG A 292 10.59 -8.57 3.06
C ARG A 292 10.57 -7.08 3.34
N TYR A 293 10.13 -6.29 2.38
CA TYR A 293 10.13 -4.84 2.47
C TYR A 293 8.72 -4.28 2.32
N VAL A 294 8.35 -3.40 3.24
CA VAL A 294 7.08 -2.66 3.18
C VAL A 294 7.39 -1.17 3.15
N ALA A 295 6.95 -0.49 2.10
CA ALA A 295 6.94 0.96 2.05
C ALA A 295 5.76 1.47 2.89
N VAL A 296 6.03 2.41 3.79
CA VAL A 296 5.02 2.95 4.72
C VAL A 296 4.78 4.44 4.48
N GLY A 297 3.52 4.84 4.60
CA GLY A 297 3.06 6.20 4.38
C GLY A 297 2.00 6.61 5.39
N TRP A 298 1.73 7.91 5.47
CA TRP A 298 0.72 8.46 6.37
C TRP A 298 -0.67 8.06 5.92
N ILE A 299 -1.58 7.69 6.82
CA ILE A 299 -2.96 7.33 6.44
C ILE A 299 -3.68 8.53 5.81
N GLY A 300 -3.46 9.72 6.38
CA GLY A 300 -4.11 10.96 5.98
C GLY A 300 -5.29 11.28 6.90
N THR A 301 -5.69 12.54 6.93
CA THR A 301 -6.88 13.00 7.65
C THR A 301 -8.00 13.27 6.66
N ASP A 302 -9.24 12.84 6.93
CA ASP A 302 -10.39 13.09 6.05
C ASP A 302 -10.56 14.61 5.80
N PRO A 303 -10.62 15.10 4.53
CA PRO A 303 -10.73 14.38 3.25
C PRO A 303 -9.42 14.26 2.43
N SER A 304 -8.25 14.39 3.04
CA SER A 304 -6.96 14.32 2.36
C SER A 304 -6.49 12.89 2.12
N ARG A 305 -6.83 12.34 0.95
CA ARG A 305 -6.14 11.18 0.39
C ARG A 305 -4.63 11.41 0.38
N ARG A 306 -3.87 10.39 0.77
CA ARG A 306 -2.41 10.36 0.67
C ARG A 306 -2.04 9.09 -0.08
N ASP A 307 -1.21 9.20 -1.11
CA ASP A 307 -0.68 8.03 -1.84
C ASP A 307 0.83 7.85 -1.65
N GLY A 308 1.49 8.85 -1.04
CA GLY A 308 2.93 8.84 -0.82
C GLY A 308 3.36 7.89 0.30
N SER A 309 4.65 7.57 0.29
CA SER A 309 5.34 6.86 1.37
C SER A 309 6.62 7.62 1.74
N PHE A 310 7.09 7.43 2.96
CA PHE A 310 8.23 8.18 3.50
C PHE A 310 9.35 7.28 4.05
N ALA A 311 9.09 5.98 4.24
CA ALA A 311 10.08 5.02 4.71
C ALA A 311 9.84 3.61 4.13
N VAL A 312 10.85 2.75 4.26
CA VAL A 312 10.76 1.31 4.00
C VAL A 312 11.15 0.56 5.26
N VAL A 313 10.40 -0.48 5.60
CA VAL A 313 10.64 -1.34 6.76
C VAL A 313 11.10 -2.71 6.28
N ASP A 314 12.23 -3.21 6.80
CA ASP A 314 12.62 -4.62 6.69
C ASP A 314 11.80 -5.42 7.71
N THR A 315 10.82 -6.18 7.23
CA THR A 315 9.85 -6.91 8.06
C THR A 315 10.50 -8.03 8.86
N THR A 316 11.64 -8.57 8.40
CA THR A 316 12.38 -9.61 9.12
C THR A 316 13.14 -9.06 10.32
N ARG A 317 13.49 -7.77 10.29
CA ARG A 317 14.28 -7.10 11.33
C ARG A 317 13.47 -6.07 12.12
N SER A 318 12.25 -5.79 11.70
CA SER A 318 11.41 -4.72 12.25
C SER A 318 12.14 -3.37 12.34
N LYS A 319 12.91 -3.04 11.29
CA LYS A 319 13.75 -1.84 11.25
C LYS A 319 13.51 -1.07 9.96
N ALA A 320 13.47 0.26 10.07
CA ALA A 320 13.54 1.13 8.90
C ALA A 320 14.86 0.90 8.15
N VAL A 321 14.79 0.84 6.83
CA VAL A 321 15.95 0.72 5.95
C VAL A 321 16.51 2.11 5.66
N ASP A 322 17.85 2.22 5.71
CA ASP A 322 18.55 3.41 5.26
C ASP A 322 18.51 3.48 3.74
N LEU A 323 17.61 4.29 3.18
CA LEU A 323 17.42 4.44 1.75
C LEU A 323 18.51 5.34 1.15
N PRO A 324 19.09 4.98 -0.01
CA PRO A 324 20.16 5.76 -0.63
C PRO A 324 19.68 7.13 -1.11
N GLY A 325 20.58 8.12 -1.10
CA GLY A 325 20.31 9.50 -1.53
C GLY A 325 19.90 10.44 -0.40
N THR A 326 19.73 11.73 -0.72
CA THR A 326 19.34 12.78 0.22
C THR A 326 17.99 13.40 -0.14
N GLY A 327 17.37 14.08 0.82
CA GLY A 327 16.09 14.74 0.65
C GLY A 327 14.88 13.88 1.03
N GLU A 328 13.73 14.54 1.13
CA GLU A 328 12.47 13.93 1.54
C GLU A 328 11.99 12.87 0.54
N VAL A 329 11.71 11.68 1.06
CA VAL A 329 11.08 10.59 0.31
C VAL A 329 9.60 10.91 0.14
N ARG A 330 9.13 10.90 -1.11
CA ARG A 330 7.73 11.17 -1.45
C ARG A 330 6.94 9.91 -1.76
N SER A 331 7.60 8.91 -2.33
CA SER A 331 6.99 7.63 -2.67
C SER A 331 8.08 6.57 -2.88
N VAL A 332 7.75 5.34 -2.53
CA VAL A 332 8.52 4.14 -2.76
C VAL A 332 7.55 3.11 -3.33
N LEU A 333 7.82 2.66 -4.54
CA LEU A 333 6.99 1.69 -5.24
C LEU A 333 7.84 0.45 -5.59
N PHE A 334 7.40 -0.72 -5.14
CA PHE A 334 7.93 -2.01 -5.56
C PHE A 334 7.18 -2.49 -6.80
N SER A 335 7.90 -2.78 -7.88
CA SER A 335 7.32 -3.35 -9.10
C SER A 335 7.55 -4.86 -9.19
N VAL A 336 6.79 -5.50 -10.07
CA VAL A 336 6.76 -6.97 -10.27
C VAL A 336 8.09 -7.53 -10.79
N ASP A 337 8.89 -6.73 -11.50
CA ASP A 337 10.22 -7.11 -11.99
C ASP A 337 11.32 -6.99 -10.91
N GLY A 338 10.94 -6.57 -9.70
CA GLY A 338 11.87 -6.31 -8.60
C GLY A 338 12.54 -4.94 -8.67
N THR A 339 12.17 -4.09 -9.63
CA THR A 339 12.58 -2.69 -9.68
C THR A 339 11.88 -1.92 -8.56
N VAL A 340 12.63 -1.05 -7.87
CA VAL A 340 12.11 -0.17 -6.82
C VAL A 340 12.28 1.29 -7.23
N LEU A 341 11.17 2.03 -7.28
CA LEU A 341 11.17 3.44 -7.63
C LEU A 341 11.17 4.25 -6.33
N LEU A 342 12.30 4.85 -5.99
CA LEU A 342 12.47 5.73 -4.84
C LEU A 342 12.37 7.19 -5.29
N ARG A 343 11.20 7.79 -5.10
CA ARG A 343 10.87 9.13 -5.59
C ARG A 343 11.14 10.21 -4.55
N ARG A 344 11.81 11.28 -4.99
CA ARG A 344 12.11 12.49 -4.22
C ARG A 344 11.84 13.75 -5.04
N GLY A 345 11.97 14.92 -4.44
CA GLY A 345 11.53 16.20 -5.00
C GLY A 345 11.95 16.50 -6.45
N ASN A 346 13.12 16.06 -6.91
CA ASN A 346 13.65 16.33 -8.25
C ASN A 346 13.74 15.10 -9.18
N GLY A 347 13.34 13.91 -8.74
CA GLY A 347 13.42 12.71 -9.59
C GLY A 347 13.20 11.39 -8.85
N ILE A 348 13.51 10.31 -9.56
CA ILE A 348 13.42 8.93 -9.08
C ILE A 348 14.83 8.35 -9.04
N THR A 349 15.23 7.80 -7.90
CA THR A 349 16.34 6.85 -7.82
C THR A 349 15.77 5.46 -8.09
N VAL A 350 16.29 4.78 -9.10
CA VAL A 350 15.91 3.40 -9.42
C VAL A 350 16.80 2.47 -8.62
N LEU A 351 16.20 1.56 -7.86
CA LEU A 351 16.92 0.55 -7.08
C LEU A 351 16.56 -0.85 -7.57
N ASP A 352 17.44 -1.80 -7.30
CA ASP A 352 17.14 -3.22 -7.42
C ASP A 352 16.33 -3.75 -6.21
N ARG A 353 15.98 -5.04 -6.24
CA ARG A 353 15.28 -5.75 -5.15
C ARG A 353 16.02 -5.76 -3.81
N ARG A 354 17.32 -5.43 -3.78
CA ARG A 354 18.14 -5.31 -2.57
C ARG A 354 18.25 -3.85 -2.10
N LEU A 355 17.49 -2.94 -2.72
CA LEU A 355 17.50 -1.50 -2.47
C LEU A 355 18.85 -0.84 -2.84
N THR A 356 19.60 -1.44 -3.77
CA THR A 356 20.85 -0.90 -4.29
C THR A 356 20.57 -0.02 -5.51
N PRO A 357 21.13 1.21 -5.59
CA PRO A 357 20.92 2.08 -6.75
C PRO A 357 21.43 1.47 -8.05
N VAL A 358 20.59 1.47 -9.08
CA VAL A 358 20.94 1.07 -10.45
C VAL A 358 20.89 2.23 -11.44
N GLY A 359 20.25 3.35 -11.07
CA GLY A 359 20.24 4.56 -11.88
C GLY A 359 19.33 5.64 -11.33
N THR A 360 19.17 6.71 -12.10
CA THR A 360 18.29 7.83 -11.76
C THR A 360 17.48 8.28 -12.97
N VAL A 361 16.27 8.77 -12.72
CA VAL A 361 15.41 9.37 -13.74
C VAL A 361 14.97 10.75 -13.27
N THR A 362 15.25 11.76 -14.07
CA THR A 362 14.73 13.12 -13.85
C THR A 362 13.25 13.14 -14.15
N GLU A 363 12.46 13.67 -13.22
CA GLU A 363 11.04 13.91 -13.46
C GLU A 363 10.81 15.35 -13.97
N PRO A 364 10.00 15.54 -15.02
CA PRO A 364 9.49 16.86 -15.38
C PRO A 364 8.86 17.56 -14.18
N SER A 365 9.03 18.89 -14.09
CA SER A 365 8.49 19.68 -12.98
C SER A 365 6.96 19.57 -12.86
N SER A 366 6.26 19.36 -13.98
CA SER A 366 4.81 19.11 -14.03
C SER A 366 4.37 17.89 -13.24
N LEU A 367 5.24 16.90 -13.02
CA LEU A 367 4.90 15.67 -12.29
C LEU A 367 5.09 15.81 -10.77
N ARG A 368 5.81 16.83 -10.28
CA ARG A 368 6.27 16.91 -8.88
C ARG A 368 5.16 16.78 -7.84
N ASN A 369 3.96 17.26 -8.16
CA ASN A 369 2.80 17.26 -7.26
C ASN A 369 1.77 16.17 -7.61
N ARG A 370 2.06 15.27 -8.55
CA ARG A 370 1.22 14.14 -8.92
C ARG A 370 1.63 12.91 -8.12
N ALA A 371 0.69 12.04 -7.75
CA ALA A 371 0.99 10.79 -7.04
C ALA A 371 1.47 9.72 -8.03
N LEU A 372 2.53 8.98 -7.71
CA LEU A 372 2.95 7.81 -8.50
C LEU A 372 2.04 6.63 -8.12
N LEU A 373 1.30 6.09 -9.09
CA LEU A 373 0.36 4.99 -8.88
C LEU A 373 0.97 3.62 -9.19
N ALA A 374 1.65 3.49 -10.33
CA ALA A 374 2.17 2.22 -10.83
C ALA A 374 3.39 2.40 -11.74
N TYR A 375 4.13 1.31 -11.93
CA TYR A 375 5.20 1.19 -12.91
C TYR A 375 5.09 -0.16 -13.62
N VAL A 376 4.98 -0.09 -14.95
CA VAL A 376 4.87 -1.25 -15.85
C VAL A 376 6.18 -1.34 -16.65
N PRO A 377 7.05 -2.33 -16.37
CA PRO A 377 8.40 -2.44 -16.95
C PRO A 377 8.51 -2.44 -18.48
#